data_AF-X0GTN5-F1
#
_entry.id   AF-X0GTN5-F1
#
_cell.length_a   1.000
_cell.length_b   1.000
_cell.length_c   1.000
_cell.angle_alpha   90.00
_cell.angle_beta   90.00
_cell.angle_gamma   90.00
#
_symmetry.space_group_name_H-M   'P 1'
#
loop_
_entity.id
_entity.type
_entity.pdbx_description
1 polymer ?
#
loop_
_entity_poly.entity_id
_entity_poly.type
_entity_poly.pdbx_seq_one_letter_code
_entity_poly.pdbx_strand_id
1 'polypeptide(L)'
;MHFASVLTGLSLAAVAVAAPGDRGHYTVSGLGARKQAILNAGGNTLDLAIAMLEDEHMQTDYTYGDAKTRDAANFGVFKVNWGMLRVCASRAGFKGQSEDQWNNGAKLNSDLHADVASRWDCQEHYGYEKWFAGHRNGASGLNNPNTEDIKFYRESVEWIKSQIDSDSKYKADDTRFWVDVTPI
;
A
#
# COMPACT_ATOMS: atom_id res chain seq x y z
N MET A 1 15.46 21.99 -63.27
CA MET A 1 14.39 22.23 -62.28
C MET A 1 14.16 20.95 -61.51
N HIS A 2 14.75 20.80 -60.32
CA HIS A 2 14.45 19.69 -59.42
C HIS A 2 14.13 20.27 -58.05
N PHE A 3 12.85 20.17 -57.69
CA PHE A 3 12.33 20.54 -56.38
C PHE A 3 12.67 19.42 -55.39
N ALA A 4 13.45 19.75 -54.36
CA ALA A 4 13.61 18.89 -53.20
C ALA A 4 12.35 19.04 -52.32
N SER A 5 11.60 17.95 -52.15
CA SER A 5 10.49 17.89 -51.21
C SER A 5 11.03 17.48 -49.84
N VAL A 6 10.98 18.42 -48.89
CA VAL A 6 11.30 18.15 -47.48
C VAL A 6 10.00 17.73 -46.79
N LEU A 7 9.85 16.43 -46.50
CA LEU A 7 8.80 15.95 -45.60
C LEU A 7 9.32 16.03 -44.16
N THR A 8 8.81 17.01 -43.41
CA THR A 8 9.01 17.13 -41.97
C THR A 8 8.14 16.10 -41.27
N GLY A 9 8.75 15.03 -40.73
CA GLY A 9 8.05 14.07 -39.89
C GLY A 9 7.79 14.65 -38.51
N LEU A 10 6.51 14.86 -38.15
CA LEU A 10 6.11 15.03 -36.76
C LEU A 10 6.30 13.68 -36.04
N SER A 11 7.29 13.61 -35.15
CA SER A 11 7.42 12.52 -34.19
C SER A 11 6.35 12.69 -33.12
N LEU A 12 5.34 11.80 -33.10
CA LEU A 12 4.53 11.58 -31.91
C LEU A 12 5.45 10.98 -30.85
N ALA A 13 5.84 11.77 -29.86
CA ALA A 13 6.40 11.25 -28.64
C ALA A 13 5.32 10.39 -27.97
N ALA A 14 5.40 9.08 -28.15
CA ALA A 14 4.72 8.15 -27.28
C ALA A 14 5.27 8.40 -25.88
N VAL A 15 4.44 8.96 -25.00
CA VAL A 15 4.69 8.89 -23.57
C VAL A 15 4.72 7.40 -23.25
N ALA A 16 5.93 6.85 -23.12
CA ALA A 16 6.12 5.51 -22.62
C ALA A 16 5.63 5.52 -21.17
N VAL A 17 4.36 5.18 -20.98
CA VAL A 17 3.85 4.75 -19.69
C VAL A 17 4.70 3.53 -19.34
N ALA A 18 5.49 3.63 -18.26
CA ALA A 18 6.33 2.55 -17.79
C ALA A 18 5.55 1.23 -17.82
N ALA A 19 6.16 0.17 -18.35
CA ALA A 19 5.54 -1.14 -18.39
C ALA A 19 5.12 -1.50 -16.96
N PRO A 20 3.83 -1.69 -16.68
CA PRO A 20 3.40 -1.99 -15.34
C PRO A 20 3.91 -3.40 -14.97
N GLY A 21 4.46 -3.53 -13.76
CA GLY A 21 5.10 -4.75 -13.26
C GLY A 21 4.28 -6.02 -13.46
N ASP A 22 4.98 -7.15 -13.44
CA ASP A 22 4.35 -8.46 -13.56
C ASP A 22 3.26 -8.61 -12.50
N ARG A 23 2.17 -9.27 -12.87
CA ARG A 23 0.98 -9.34 -12.04
C ARG A 23 0.13 -10.53 -12.41
N GLY A 24 -0.71 -10.95 -11.48
CA GLY A 24 -1.61 -12.04 -11.73
C GLY A 24 -2.51 -12.33 -10.56
N HIS A 25 -2.99 -13.56 -10.52
CA HIS A 25 -3.74 -14.08 -9.39
C HIS A 25 -3.50 -15.57 -9.20
N TYR A 26 -3.69 -16.02 -7.98
CA TYR A 26 -3.69 -17.44 -7.60
C TYR A 26 -4.53 -17.62 -6.33
N THR A 27 -4.78 -18.87 -5.96
CA THR A 27 -5.55 -19.19 -4.74
C THR A 27 -4.61 -19.32 -3.55
N VAL A 28 -4.96 -18.64 -2.45
CA VAL A 28 -4.30 -18.74 -1.14
C VAL A 28 -5.33 -19.26 -0.14
N SER A 29 -5.15 -20.49 0.32
CA SER A 29 -6.15 -21.15 1.18
C SER A 29 -6.41 -20.36 2.46
N GLY A 30 -7.67 -20.07 2.75
CA GLY A 30 -8.10 -19.33 3.94
C GLY A 30 -8.02 -17.81 3.82
N LEU A 31 -7.53 -17.27 2.70
CA LEU A 31 -7.45 -15.82 2.48
C LEU A 31 -8.83 -15.16 2.49
N GLY A 32 -9.88 -15.85 2.02
CA GLY A 32 -11.26 -15.37 2.07
C GLY A 32 -11.73 -15.04 3.48
N ALA A 33 -11.46 -15.92 4.44
CA ALA A 33 -11.75 -15.68 5.85
C ALA A 33 -10.97 -14.46 6.39
N ARG A 34 -9.72 -14.29 5.95
CA ARG A 34 -8.90 -13.15 6.34
C ARG A 34 -9.40 -11.82 5.78
N LYS A 35 -9.82 -11.79 4.51
CA LYS A 35 -10.50 -10.63 3.90
C LYS A 35 -11.73 -10.24 4.70
N GLN A 36 -12.55 -11.23 5.09
CA GLN A 36 -13.73 -10.98 5.93
C GLN A 36 -13.36 -10.42 7.31
N ALA A 37 -12.26 -10.88 7.92
CA ALA A 37 -11.78 -10.32 9.19
C ALA A 37 -11.41 -8.82 9.06
N ILE A 38 -10.74 -8.42 7.98
CA ILE A 38 -10.40 -7.00 7.72
C ILE A 38 -11.66 -6.16 7.49
N LEU A 39 -12.61 -6.65 6.68
CA LEU A 39 -13.87 -5.96 6.44
C LEU A 39 -14.69 -5.80 7.73
N ASN A 40 -14.77 -6.86 8.55
CA ASN A 40 -15.45 -6.83 9.85
C ASN A 40 -14.75 -5.91 10.85
N ALA A 41 -13.44 -5.67 10.70
CA ALA A 41 -12.69 -4.70 11.48
C ALA A 41 -12.94 -3.24 11.08
N GLY A 42 -13.77 -3.00 10.05
CA GLY A 42 -14.11 -1.68 9.51
C GLY A 42 -13.36 -1.33 8.22
N GLY A 43 -12.64 -2.28 7.63
CA GLY A 43 -11.90 -2.08 6.39
C GLY A 43 -12.81 -2.02 5.15
N ASN A 44 -12.25 -1.54 4.04
CA ASN A 44 -12.89 -1.47 2.74
C ASN A 44 -12.07 -2.20 1.64
N THR A 45 -12.48 -2.12 0.38
CA THR A 45 -11.73 -2.75 -0.73
C THR A 45 -10.29 -2.20 -0.85
N LEU A 46 -10.06 -0.92 -0.59
CA LEU A 46 -8.70 -0.35 -0.62
C LEU A 46 -7.83 -0.96 0.47
N ASP A 47 -8.37 -1.16 1.68
CA ASP A 47 -7.66 -1.82 2.78
C ASP A 47 -7.29 -3.26 2.41
N LEU A 48 -8.23 -4.01 1.82
CA LEU A 48 -7.92 -5.34 1.28
C LEU A 48 -6.79 -5.29 0.24
N ALA A 49 -6.84 -4.33 -0.68
CA ALA A 49 -5.82 -4.22 -1.74
C ALA A 49 -4.43 -3.88 -1.20
N ILE A 50 -4.34 -2.98 -0.20
CA ILE A 50 -3.08 -2.66 0.48
C ILE A 50 -2.54 -3.90 1.20
N ALA A 51 -3.35 -4.53 2.06
CA ALA A 51 -2.92 -5.73 2.79
C ALA A 51 -2.51 -6.88 1.86
N MET A 52 -3.20 -7.03 0.72
CA MET A 52 -2.90 -8.06 -0.29
C MET A 52 -1.55 -7.85 -0.98
N LEU A 53 -1.17 -6.58 -1.17
CA LEU A 53 0.12 -6.24 -1.75
C LEU A 53 1.25 -6.45 -0.73
N GLU A 54 1.01 -6.13 0.54
CA GLU A 54 2.02 -6.17 1.61
C GLU A 54 2.37 -7.59 2.08
N ASP A 55 1.41 -8.52 2.02
CA ASP A 55 1.60 -9.92 2.45
C ASP A 55 0.69 -10.89 1.68
N GLU A 56 1.19 -12.12 1.45
CA GLU A 56 0.45 -13.15 0.72
C GLU A 56 -0.82 -13.60 1.45
N HIS A 57 -0.75 -13.69 2.79
CA HIS A 57 -1.82 -14.20 3.64
C HIS A 57 -2.54 -13.07 4.39
N MET A 58 -2.14 -11.81 4.19
CA MET A 58 -2.57 -10.63 4.97
C MET A 58 -2.36 -10.83 6.49
N GLN A 59 -1.22 -11.41 6.86
CA GLN A 59 -0.84 -11.71 8.24
C GLN A 59 0.26 -10.78 8.76
N THR A 60 0.66 -11.00 10.01
CA THR A 60 1.67 -10.20 10.72
C THR A 60 2.77 -11.08 11.32
N ASP A 61 2.99 -12.27 10.75
CA ASP A 61 4.02 -13.23 11.13
C ASP A 61 5.34 -13.02 10.36
N TYR A 62 5.41 -11.95 9.55
CA TYR A 62 6.65 -11.46 8.97
C TYR A 62 7.65 -11.06 10.08
N THR A 63 8.96 -11.01 9.74
CA THR A 63 10.03 -10.61 10.66
C THR A 63 9.65 -9.35 11.41
N TYR A 64 9.75 -9.35 12.74
CA TYR A 64 9.30 -8.22 13.58
C TYR A 64 9.80 -6.86 13.06
N GLY A 65 8.88 -5.90 12.93
CA GLY A 65 9.16 -4.58 12.38
C GLY A 65 9.53 -4.57 10.90
N ASP A 66 9.30 -5.68 10.16
CA ASP A 66 9.81 -5.92 8.80
C ASP A 66 11.34 -5.78 8.73
N ALA A 67 12.03 -6.27 9.78
CA ALA A 67 13.47 -6.10 10.00
C ALA A 67 13.96 -4.63 10.08
N LYS A 68 13.04 -3.68 10.25
CA LYS A 68 13.31 -2.25 10.45
C LYS A 68 13.07 -1.88 11.92
N THR A 69 13.60 -0.73 12.33
CA THR A 69 13.46 -0.19 13.70
C THR A 69 13.04 1.28 13.65
N ARG A 70 12.62 1.83 14.80
CA ARG A 70 12.30 3.25 14.95
C ARG A 70 11.20 3.66 13.97
N ASP A 71 11.26 4.88 13.41
CA ASP A 71 10.25 5.40 12.48
C ASP A 71 10.06 4.54 11.22
N ALA A 72 11.01 3.67 10.86
CA ALA A 72 10.90 2.76 9.72
C ALA A 72 10.24 1.42 10.06
N ALA A 73 10.09 1.06 11.34
CA ALA A 73 9.51 -0.22 11.73
C ALA A 73 8.05 -0.35 11.26
N ASN A 74 7.72 -1.48 10.63
CA ASN A 74 6.40 -1.74 10.06
C ASN A 74 5.53 -2.64 10.95
N PHE A 75 4.26 -2.27 11.12
CA PHE A 75 3.30 -2.99 11.96
C PHE A 75 1.95 -3.21 11.27
N GLY A 76 1.24 -4.25 11.71
CA GLY A 76 -0.08 -4.60 11.19
C GLY A 76 -0.05 -5.23 9.80
N VAL A 77 -1.23 -5.58 9.30
CA VAL A 77 -1.38 -6.23 7.98
C VAL A 77 -1.07 -5.29 6.82
N PHE A 78 -1.14 -3.99 7.08
CA PHE A 78 -0.82 -2.96 6.09
C PHE A 78 0.65 -2.56 6.13
N LYS A 79 1.45 -3.07 7.08
CA LYS A 79 2.85 -2.68 7.28
C LYS A 79 3.07 -1.16 7.41
N VAL A 80 2.16 -0.43 8.07
CA VAL A 80 2.34 1.04 8.24
C VAL A 80 3.56 1.29 9.12
N ASN A 81 4.44 2.20 8.69
CA ASN A 81 5.65 2.53 9.43
C ASN A 81 5.35 3.38 10.68
N TRP A 82 6.16 3.22 11.73
CA TRP A 82 6.00 3.94 12.99
C TRP A 82 6.02 5.46 12.84
N GLY A 83 6.83 5.99 11.92
CA GLY A 83 6.95 7.43 11.68
C GLY A 83 5.61 8.06 11.27
N MET A 84 4.79 7.35 10.50
CA MET A 84 3.41 7.75 10.26
C MET A 84 2.54 7.50 11.49
N LEU A 85 2.54 6.28 12.03
CA LEU A 85 1.64 5.90 13.14
C LEU A 85 1.70 6.88 14.32
N ARG A 86 2.90 7.28 14.75
CA ARG A 86 3.08 8.20 15.88
C ARG A 86 2.63 9.63 15.60
N VAL A 87 2.33 9.99 14.34
CA VAL A 87 1.83 11.31 13.94
C VAL A 87 0.31 11.32 13.84
N CYS A 88 -0.29 10.25 13.31
CA CYS A 88 -1.71 10.24 12.93
C CYS A 88 -2.59 9.24 13.68
N ALA A 89 -2.07 8.08 14.12
CA ALA A 89 -2.89 6.99 14.65
C ALA A 89 -3.41 7.27 16.08
N SER A 90 -4.40 8.15 16.16
CA SER A 90 -5.02 8.65 17.38
C SER A 90 -5.87 7.58 18.06
N ARG A 91 -6.67 6.81 17.31
CA ARG A 91 -7.55 5.77 17.84
C ARG A 91 -6.78 4.59 18.45
N ALA A 92 -5.58 4.31 17.97
CA ALA A 92 -4.70 3.30 18.56
C ALA A 92 -3.89 3.82 19.76
N GLY A 93 -3.83 5.14 19.98
CA GLY A 93 -3.12 5.79 21.07
C GLY A 93 -1.66 6.16 20.77
N PHE A 94 -1.26 6.20 19.49
CA PHE A 94 0.14 6.44 19.10
C PHE A 94 0.47 7.90 18.82
N LYS A 95 -0.54 8.72 18.48
CA LYS A 95 -0.35 10.14 18.16
C LYS A 95 0.39 10.88 19.29
N GLY A 96 1.56 11.44 18.97
CA GLY A 96 2.40 12.21 19.88
C GLY A 96 3.48 11.39 20.59
N GLN A 97 3.57 10.08 20.35
CA GLN A 97 4.66 9.26 20.88
C GLN A 97 5.99 9.55 20.16
N SER A 98 7.11 9.24 20.84
CA SER A 98 8.46 9.44 20.31
C SER A 98 8.89 8.30 19.37
N GLU A 99 9.97 8.53 18.62
CA GLU A 99 10.61 7.50 17.78
C GLU A 99 11.02 6.26 18.60
N ASP A 100 11.59 6.45 19.79
CA ASP A 100 12.06 5.35 20.66
C ASP A 100 10.91 4.46 21.17
N GLN A 101 9.67 4.95 21.11
CA GLN A 101 8.48 4.20 21.51
C GLN A 101 7.95 3.29 20.39
N TRP A 102 8.70 3.09 19.29
CA TRP A 102 8.26 2.32 18.13
C TRP A 102 7.73 0.90 18.44
N ASN A 103 8.25 0.24 19.48
CA ASN A 103 7.74 -1.07 19.91
C ASN A 103 6.26 -1.04 20.34
N ASN A 104 5.70 0.12 20.69
CA ASN A 104 4.27 0.24 20.98
C ASN A 104 3.39 -0.04 19.75
N GLY A 105 3.94 0.12 18.54
CA GLY A 105 3.28 -0.25 17.29
C GLY A 105 2.95 -1.75 17.19
N ALA A 106 3.64 -2.62 17.93
CA ALA A 106 3.41 -4.07 17.94
C ALA A 106 1.98 -4.45 18.35
N LYS A 107 1.26 -3.56 19.04
CA LYS A 107 -0.18 -3.72 19.32
C LYS A 107 -0.97 -4.05 18.04
N LEU A 108 -0.63 -3.44 16.91
CA LEU A 108 -1.33 -3.64 15.63
C LEU A 108 -1.18 -5.06 15.06
N ASN A 109 -0.14 -5.79 15.46
CA ASN A 109 0.05 -7.17 15.03
C ASN A 109 -0.96 -8.14 15.65
N SER A 110 -1.64 -7.74 16.74
CA SER A 110 -2.64 -8.56 17.44
C SER A 110 -4.04 -7.92 17.49
N ASP A 111 -4.17 -6.64 17.15
CA ASP A 111 -5.41 -5.88 17.23
C ASP A 111 -5.78 -5.32 15.85
N LEU A 112 -6.51 -6.13 15.08
CA LEU A 112 -6.90 -5.78 13.71
C LEU A 112 -7.82 -4.55 13.64
N HIS A 113 -8.64 -4.31 14.67
CA HIS A 113 -9.48 -3.11 14.73
C HIS A 113 -8.63 -1.85 14.92
N ALA A 114 -7.63 -1.90 15.81
CA ALA A 114 -6.69 -0.79 15.96
C ALA A 114 -5.84 -0.58 14.70
N ASP A 115 -5.49 -1.65 13.99
CA ASP A 115 -4.69 -1.59 12.76
C ASP A 115 -5.46 -0.87 11.64
N VAL A 116 -6.68 -1.34 11.34
CA VAL A 116 -7.58 -0.68 10.38
C VAL A 116 -7.82 0.78 10.79
N ALA A 117 -8.16 1.05 12.05
CA ALA A 117 -8.37 2.42 12.53
C ALA A 117 -7.13 3.32 12.33
N SER A 118 -5.92 2.79 12.55
CA SER A 118 -4.66 3.52 12.36
C SER A 118 -4.42 3.87 10.90
N ARG A 119 -4.67 2.93 9.98
CA ARG A 119 -4.59 3.16 8.53
C ARG A 119 -5.52 4.30 8.12
N TRP A 120 -6.78 4.28 8.57
CA TRP A 120 -7.77 5.32 8.29
C TRP A 120 -7.37 6.69 8.87
N ASP A 121 -7.00 6.74 10.16
CA ASP A 121 -6.51 7.98 10.81
C ASP A 121 -5.37 8.62 10.02
N CYS A 122 -4.45 7.79 9.52
CA CYS A 122 -3.32 8.24 8.75
C CYS A 122 -3.68 8.67 7.33
N GLN A 123 -4.69 8.07 6.69
CA GLN A 123 -5.18 8.61 5.41
C GLN A 123 -5.79 9.97 5.58
N GLU A 124 -6.63 10.12 6.61
CA GLU A 124 -7.36 11.34 6.86
C GLU A 124 -6.39 12.49 7.18
N HIS A 125 -5.35 12.20 7.95
CA HIS A 125 -4.33 13.17 8.29
C HIS A 125 -3.51 13.65 7.08
N TYR A 126 -3.00 12.73 6.26
CA TYR A 126 -2.09 13.08 5.16
C TYR A 126 -2.83 13.40 3.84
N GLY A 127 -4.05 12.89 3.66
CA GLY A 127 -4.70 12.77 2.36
C GLY A 127 -4.20 11.56 1.57
N TYR A 128 -5.00 11.11 0.59
CA TYR A 128 -4.76 9.88 -0.17
C TYR A 128 -3.35 9.79 -0.77
N GLU A 129 -2.94 10.79 -1.55
CA GLU A 129 -1.64 10.83 -2.25
C GLU A 129 -0.45 10.82 -1.30
N LYS A 130 -0.46 11.73 -0.30
CA LYS A 130 0.64 11.82 0.67
C LYS A 130 0.69 10.63 1.62
N TRP A 131 -0.45 10.00 1.90
CA TRP A 131 -0.45 8.76 2.68
C TRP A 131 0.33 7.67 1.94
N PHE A 132 0.07 7.45 0.64
CA PHE A 132 0.84 6.49 -0.15
C PHE A 132 2.33 6.82 -0.18
N ALA A 133 2.68 8.09 -0.31
CA ALA A 133 4.06 8.54 -0.29
C ALA A 133 4.77 8.24 1.04
N GLY A 134 4.13 8.60 2.16
CA GLY A 134 4.67 8.31 3.50
C GLY A 134 4.66 6.83 3.83
N HIS A 135 3.67 6.09 3.33
CA HIS A 135 3.54 4.65 3.56
C HIS A 135 4.69 3.91 2.86
N ARG A 136 4.91 4.26 1.59
CA ARG A 136 5.96 3.66 0.78
C ARG A 136 7.36 4.03 1.26
N ASN A 137 7.63 5.32 1.50
CA ASN A 137 9.01 5.79 1.72
C ASN A 137 9.18 6.75 2.91
N GLY A 138 8.34 6.61 3.94
CA GLY A 138 8.45 7.34 5.19
C GLY A 138 8.56 8.87 5.02
N ALA A 139 9.39 9.50 5.85
CA ALA A 139 9.61 10.94 5.82
C ALA A 139 10.14 11.44 4.45
N SER A 140 10.97 10.64 3.77
CA SER A 140 11.50 10.99 2.45
C SER A 140 10.39 11.03 1.40
N GLY A 141 9.46 10.08 1.44
CA GLY A 141 8.28 10.07 0.58
C GLY A 141 7.33 11.23 0.87
N LEU A 142 7.10 11.56 2.15
CA LEU A 142 6.30 12.73 2.53
C LEU A 142 6.88 14.05 1.97
N ASN A 143 8.21 14.16 1.90
CA ASN A 143 8.90 15.31 1.33
C ASN A 143 8.93 15.32 -0.20
N ASN A 144 8.89 14.15 -0.84
CA ASN A 144 8.88 14.01 -2.30
C ASN A 144 7.85 12.97 -2.76
N PRO A 145 6.55 13.33 -2.77
CA PRO A 145 5.47 12.35 -2.92
C PRO A 145 5.25 11.83 -4.34
N ASN A 146 5.90 12.41 -5.35
CA ASN A 146 5.61 12.16 -6.76
C ASN A 146 6.74 11.37 -7.45
N THR A 147 7.49 10.54 -6.72
CA THR A 147 8.48 9.66 -7.35
C THR A 147 7.78 8.56 -8.16
N GLU A 148 8.46 8.04 -9.18
CA GLU A 148 7.94 6.92 -9.96
C GLU A 148 7.71 5.67 -9.12
N ASP A 149 8.54 5.42 -8.09
CA ASP A 149 8.34 4.32 -7.14
C ASP A 149 7.04 4.45 -6.34
N ILE A 150 6.77 5.64 -5.79
CA ILE A 150 5.53 5.91 -5.02
C ILE A 150 4.30 5.79 -5.93
N LYS A 151 4.40 6.34 -7.14
CA LYS A 151 3.34 6.27 -8.14
C LYS A 151 3.07 4.81 -8.53
N PHE A 152 4.10 4.03 -8.81
CA PHE A 152 3.97 2.62 -9.17
C PHE A 152 3.38 1.79 -8.04
N TYR A 153 3.81 1.99 -6.80
CA TYR A 153 3.22 1.33 -5.63
C TYR A 153 1.72 1.65 -5.50
N ARG A 154 1.33 2.92 -5.61
CA ARG A 154 -0.09 3.34 -5.58
C ARG A 154 -0.91 2.72 -6.72
N GLU A 155 -0.42 2.80 -7.95
CA GLU A 155 -1.10 2.23 -9.13
C GLU A 155 -1.24 0.71 -9.03
N SER A 156 -0.29 0.03 -8.38
CA SER A 156 -0.36 -1.41 -8.09
C SER A 156 -1.49 -1.74 -7.12
N VAL A 157 -1.63 -0.97 -6.03
CA VAL A 157 -2.76 -1.11 -5.09
C VAL A 157 -4.09 -0.80 -5.79
N GLU A 158 -4.15 0.24 -6.62
CA GLU A 158 -5.35 0.60 -7.37
C GLU A 158 -5.74 -0.50 -8.38
N TRP A 159 -4.76 -1.14 -9.01
CA TRP A 159 -5.00 -2.28 -9.87
C TRP A 159 -5.58 -3.45 -9.07
N ILE A 160 -4.97 -3.85 -7.95
CA ILE A 160 -5.51 -4.92 -7.09
C ILE A 160 -6.93 -4.58 -6.65
N LYS A 161 -7.18 -3.35 -6.20
CA LYS A 161 -8.51 -2.87 -5.81
C LYS A 161 -9.51 -3.02 -6.95
N SER A 162 -9.13 -2.66 -8.18
CA SER A 162 -10.00 -2.81 -9.36
C SER A 162 -10.35 -4.27 -9.65
N GLN A 163 -9.44 -5.22 -9.38
CA GLN A 163 -9.72 -6.63 -9.53
C GLN A 163 -10.72 -7.10 -8.47
N ILE A 164 -10.54 -6.71 -7.20
CA ILE A 164 -11.47 -7.07 -6.12
C ILE A 164 -12.87 -6.47 -6.35
N ASP A 165 -12.94 -5.24 -6.87
CA ASP A 165 -14.23 -4.59 -7.17
C ASP A 165 -14.90 -5.12 -8.46
N SER A 166 -14.18 -5.87 -9.30
CA SER A 166 -14.73 -6.42 -10.56
C SER A 166 -15.78 -7.51 -10.36
N ASP A 167 -15.72 -8.24 -9.24
CA ASP A 167 -16.68 -9.26 -8.85
C ASP A 167 -16.73 -9.35 -7.32
N SER A 168 -17.93 -9.20 -6.75
CA SER A 168 -18.15 -9.23 -5.31
C SER A 168 -17.59 -10.48 -4.62
N LYS A 169 -17.48 -11.62 -5.32
CA LYS A 169 -16.91 -12.84 -4.76
C LYS A 169 -15.47 -12.65 -4.29
N TYR A 170 -14.69 -11.78 -4.93
CA TYR A 170 -13.28 -11.57 -4.61
C TYR A 170 -13.05 -10.89 -3.26
N LYS A 171 -14.10 -10.35 -2.64
CA LYS A 171 -14.07 -9.87 -1.25
C LYS A 171 -14.14 -11.00 -0.22
N ALA A 172 -14.52 -12.21 -0.64
CA ALA A 172 -14.80 -13.34 0.26
C ALA A 172 -14.12 -14.66 -0.13
N ASP A 173 -13.66 -14.81 -1.37
CA ASP A 173 -12.95 -16.00 -1.80
C ASP A 173 -11.45 -15.98 -1.48
N ASP A 174 -10.77 -17.07 -1.80
CA ASP A 174 -9.35 -17.29 -1.55
C ASP A 174 -8.45 -16.72 -2.68
N THR A 175 -8.98 -15.95 -3.63
CA THR A 175 -8.20 -15.40 -4.74
C THR A 175 -7.31 -14.25 -4.26
N ARG A 176 -5.99 -14.39 -4.38
CA ARG A 176 -5.03 -13.30 -4.23
C ARG A 176 -4.73 -12.70 -5.60
N PHE A 177 -4.85 -11.37 -5.73
CA PHE A 177 -4.28 -10.60 -6.82
C PHE A 177 -2.95 -10.00 -6.37
N TRP A 178 -1.95 -9.97 -7.24
CA TRP A 178 -0.61 -9.51 -6.89
C TRP A 178 0.00 -8.69 -8.02
N VAL A 179 0.91 -7.81 -7.65
CA VAL A 179 1.81 -7.09 -8.56
C VAL A 179 3.21 -7.21 -7.97
N ASP A 180 4.21 -7.48 -8.81
CA ASP A 180 5.61 -7.49 -8.39
C ASP A 180 6.07 -6.05 -8.15
N VAL A 181 6.16 -5.69 -6.88
CA VAL A 181 6.67 -4.41 -6.42
C VAL A 181 7.86 -4.69 -5.51
N THR A 182 9.05 -4.27 -5.96
CA THR A 182 10.29 -4.45 -5.21
C THR A 182 10.18 -3.85 -3.80
N PRO A 183 10.49 -4.60 -2.73
CA PRO A 183 10.56 -4.06 -1.37
C PRO A 183 11.65 -2.98 -1.23
N ILE A 184 11.45 -2.04 -0.29
CA ILE A 184 12.44 -1.00 0.09
C ILE A 184 12.64 -0.91 1.60
#